data_AF-A0A891ZV60-F1
#
_entry.id   AF-A0A891ZV60-F1
#
_cell.length_a   1.000
_cell.length_b   1.000
_cell.length_c   1.000
_cell.angle_alpha   90.00
_cell.angle_beta   90.00
_cell.angle_gamma   90.00
#
_symmetry.space_group_name_H-M   'P 1'
#
loop_
_entity.id
_entity.type
_entity.pdbx_description
1 polymer ?
#
loop_
_entity_poly.entity_id
_entity_poly.type
_entity_poly.pdbx_seq_one_letter_code
_entity_poly.pdbx_strand_id
1 'polypeptide(L)'
;MFDFNADGRAEVVYGDECFVRVYDGRNGEAVFSQGHFSYTWLEYITIADPDGDGSAEMIVGSSDQCRTDGYCPAIDPIHAGVACETNEDCVSGSCDQGYCRCTNDAECPATYSCAGALEGTPGTGDVCRAQHAGCHAGIRVFRDNRDRWASSRTIWNQHAYHVTNVEDDGTIVGSIERGDRESVRRGVDALEVLMTPEVI
;
A
#
# COMPACT_ATOMS: atom_id res chain seq x y z
N MET A 1 0.63 4.69 9.29
CA MET A 1 -0.84 4.55 9.30
C MET A 1 -1.41 5.74 8.56
N PHE A 2 -2.39 5.50 7.71
CA PHE A 2 -2.98 6.48 6.79
C PHE A 2 -4.33 5.95 6.32
N ASP A 3 -5.30 6.83 6.10
CA ASP A 3 -6.62 6.48 5.56
C ASP A 3 -6.54 6.63 4.03
N PHE A 4 -6.21 5.54 3.32
CA PHE A 4 -6.00 5.55 1.87
C PHE A 4 -7.31 5.74 1.11
N ASN A 5 -8.41 5.19 1.61
CA ASN A 5 -9.70 5.16 0.91
C ASN A 5 -10.66 6.27 1.37
N ALA A 6 -10.22 7.15 2.28
CA ALA A 6 -10.99 8.25 2.86
C ALA A 6 -12.28 7.79 3.57
N ASP A 7 -12.31 6.58 4.14
CA ASP A 7 -13.50 6.04 4.81
C ASP A 7 -13.61 6.46 6.29
N GLY A 8 -12.64 7.24 6.77
CA GLY A 8 -12.54 7.73 8.14
C GLY A 8 -11.82 6.76 9.08
N ARG A 9 -11.21 5.69 8.56
CA ARG A 9 -10.39 4.74 9.32
C ARG A 9 -9.03 4.60 8.66
N ALA A 10 -8.00 4.56 9.49
CA ALA A 10 -6.65 4.42 8.98
C ALA A 10 -6.30 2.96 8.73
N GLU A 11 -5.69 2.69 7.59
CA GLU A 11 -4.93 1.48 7.32
C GLU A 11 -3.57 1.53 8.02
N VAL A 12 -3.03 0.35 8.29
CA VAL A 12 -1.68 0.18 8.84
C VAL A 12 -0.74 -0.18 7.70
N VAL A 13 0.39 0.51 7.62
CA VAL A 13 1.43 0.23 6.63
C VAL A 13 2.65 -0.29 7.37
N TYR A 14 3.16 -1.44 6.94
CA TYR A 14 4.27 -2.09 7.59
C TYR A 14 5.08 -2.90 6.58
N GLY A 15 6.41 -2.85 6.71
CA GLY A 15 7.34 -3.66 5.94
C GLY A 15 8.12 -4.57 6.89
N ASP A 16 8.13 -5.87 6.59
CA ASP A 16 9.07 -6.80 7.23
C ASP A 16 10.37 -6.88 6.40
N GLU A 17 11.15 -7.94 6.58
CA GLU A 17 12.36 -8.16 5.78
C GLU A 17 12.07 -8.41 4.28
N CYS A 18 10.87 -8.86 3.93
CA CYS A 18 10.54 -9.44 2.63
C CYS A 18 9.36 -8.76 1.92
N PHE A 19 8.37 -8.23 2.63
CA PHE A 19 7.17 -7.65 2.02
C PHE A 19 6.75 -6.37 2.73
N VAL A 20 6.43 -5.36 1.92
CA VAL A 20 5.71 -4.18 2.36
C VAL A 20 4.23 -4.41 2.14
N ARG A 21 3.42 -4.13 3.17
CA ARG A 21 1.98 -4.40 3.16
C ARG A 21 1.19 -3.22 3.68
N VAL A 22 -0.03 -3.11 3.17
CA VAL A 22 -1.09 -2.26 3.73
C VAL A 22 -2.14 -3.20 4.32
N TYR A 23 -2.53 -2.94 5.56
CA TYR A 23 -3.51 -3.71 6.29
C TYR A 23 -4.77 -2.90 6.54
N ASP A 24 -5.93 -3.50 6.31
CA ASP A 24 -7.21 -2.93 6.74
C ASP A 24 -7.22 -2.77 8.26
N GLY A 25 -7.52 -1.55 8.73
CA GLY A 25 -7.47 -1.21 10.14
C GLY A 25 -8.58 -1.84 11.01
N ARG A 26 -9.58 -2.48 10.40
CA ARG A 26 -10.74 -3.10 11.08
C ARG A 26 -10.49 -4.58 11.33
N ASN A 27 -9.99 -5.30 10.34
CA ASN A 27 -9.87 -6.76 10.37
C ASN A 27 -8.41 -7.26 10.30
N GLY A 28 -7.43 -6.40 9.98
CA GLY A 28 -6.02 -6.75 9.88
C GLY A 28 -5.65 -7.55 8.62
N GLU A 29 -6.51 -7.58 7.61
CA GLU A 29 -6.25 -8.22 6.32
C GLU A 29 -5.21 -7.41 5.54
N ALA A 30 -4.22 -8.09 4.94
CA ALA A 30 -3.29 -7.45 4.02
C ALA A 30 -3.95 -7.22 2.65
N VAL A 31 -4.39 -5.98 2.43
CA VAL A 31 -5.14 -5.54 1.23
C VAL A 31 -4.24 -5.07 0.08
N PHE A 32 -2.96 -4.89 0.38
CA PHE A 32 -1.89 -4.67 -0.59
C PHE A 32 -0.63 -5.36 -0.09
N SER A 33 0.15 -5.91 -1.01
CA SER A 33 1.50 -6.39 -0.72
C SER A 33 2.41 -6.25 -1.94
N GLN A 34 3.68 -5.91 -1.68
CA GLN A 34 4.75 -5.92 -2.68
C GLN A 34 6.03 -6.48 -2.07
N GLY A 35 6.77 -7.26 -2.87
CA GLY A 35 8.10 -7.73 -2.51
C GLY A 35 9.06 -6.57 -2.29
N HIS A 36 9.78 -6.56 -1.18
CA HIS A 36 10.94 -5.70 -0.94
C HIS A 36 11.99 -6.45 -0.12
N PHE A 37 13.19 -5.90 -0.03
CA PHE A 37 14.16 -6.46 0.89
C PHE A 37 14.66 -5.39 1.83
N SER A 38 14.59 -5.69 3.13
CA SER A 38 15.18 -4.86 4.15
C SER A 38 15.96 -5.69 5.17
N TYR A 39 17.02 -5.09 5.70
CA TYR A 39 17.71 -5.60 6.89
C TYR A 39 17.01 -5.18 8.20
N THR A 40 15.84 -4.52 8.11
CA THR A 40 14.97 -4.15 9.25
C THR A 40 15.70 -3.34 10.33
N TRP A 41 16.27 -2.19 9.96
CA TRP A 41 16.99 -1.32 10.89
C TRP A 41 16.02 -0.38 11.62
N LEU A 42 15.74 0.79 11.04
CA LEU A 42 14.91 1.85 11.62
C LEU A 42 14.09 2.58 10.56
N GLU A 43 14.09 2.06 9.33
CA GLU A 43 13.28 2.58 8.25
C GLU A 43 11.80 2.49 8.61
N TYR A 44 11.06 3.49 8.16
CA TYR A 44 9.62 3.46 8.17
C TYR A 44 9.15 3.88 6.78
N ILE A 45 7.95 3.44 6.44
CA ILE A 45 7.33 3.75 5.17
C ILE A 45 6.70 5.14 5.29
N THR A 46 7.01 6.00 4.33
CA THR A 46 6.52 7.38 4.30
C THR A 46 5.34 7.47 3.37
N ILE A 47 4.31 8.22 3.78
CA ILE A 47 3.13 8.50 2.97
C ILE A 47 3.03 10.01 2.86
N ALA A 48 3.11 10.52 1.64
CA ALA A 48 3.16 11.94 1.29
C ALA A 48 2.69 12.12 -0.15
N ASP A 49 2.41 13.36 -0.55
CA ASP A 49 2.07 13.78 -1.92
C ASP A 49 3.26 14.58 -2.53
N PRO A 50 4.40 13.94 -2.83
CA PRO A 50 5.61 14.63 -3.31
C PRO A 50 5.45 15.40 -4.63
N ASP A 51 4.51 15.04 -5.50
CA ASP A 51 4.32 15.72 -6.79
C ASP A 51 3.20 16.76 -6.80
N GLY A 52 2.39 16.81 -5.73
CA GLY A 52 1.39 17.83 -5.48
C GLY A 52 0.14 17.68 -6.33
N ASP A 53 -0.19 16.46 -6.78
CA ASP A 53 -1.37 16.19 -7.59
C ASP A 53 -2.66 15.98 -6.77
N GLY A 54 -2.52 15.94 -5.44
CA GLY A 54 -3.63 15.77 -4.50
C GLY A 54 -3.94 14.32 -4.15
N SER A 55 -3.17 13.36 -4.69
CA SER A 55 -3.15 11.97 -4.25
C SER A 55 -1.91 11.68 -3.42
N ALA A 56 -2.03 10.76 -2.47
CA ALA A 56 -0.87 10.31 -1.73
C ALA A 56 -0.09 9.26 -2.53
N GLU A 57 1.21 9.20 -2.27
CA GLU A 57 2.11 8.12 -2.63
C GLU A 57 2.64 7.41 -1.38
N MET A 58 3.03 6.15 -1.55
CA MET A 58 3.73 5.37 -0.55
C MET A 58 5.19 5.19 -0.96
N ILE A 59 6.10 5.74 -0.15
CA ILE A 59 7.54 5.73 -0.39
C ILE A 59 8.21 4.69 0.52
N VAL A 60 8.86 3.71 -0.11
CA VAL A 60 9.44 2.54 0.55
C VAL A 60 10.93 2.45 0.24
N GLY A 61 11.74 2.41 1.30
CA GLY A 61 13.16 2.09 1.21
C GLY A 61 13.40 0.58 1.10
N SER A 62 14.37 0.19 0.28
CA SER A 62 14.83 -1.19 0.10
C SER A 62 16.35 -1.22 0.22
N SER A 63 16.84 -2.14 1.06
CA SER A 63 18.27 -2.29 1.34
C SER A 63 19.03 -2.89 0.16
N ASP A 64 18.41 -3.81 -0.58
CA ASP A 64 19.01 -4.52 -1.71
C ASP A 64 17.92 -4.99 -2.68
N GLN A 65 18.32 -5.68 -3.75
CA GLN A 65 17.42 -6.48 -4.59
C GLN A 65 16.82 -7.65 -3.78
N CYS A 66 15.79 -8.30 -4.36
CA CYS A 66 15.17 -9.47 -3.74
C CYS A 66 16.19 -10.57 -3.48
N ARG A 67 16.14 -11.14 -2.27
CA ARG A 67 16.97 -12.29 -1.92
C ARG A 67 16.48 -13.55 -2.61
N THR A 68 17.34 -14.14 -3.44
CA THR A 68 17.08 -15.41 -4.13
C THR A 68 17.72 -16.61 -3.42
N ASP A 69 18.26 -16.43 -2.22
CA ASP A 69 18.93 -17.45 -1.41
C ASP A 69 17.95 -18.32 -0.59
N GLY A 70 16.64 -18.10 -0.76
CA GLY A 70 15.58 -18.81 -0.03
C GLY A 70 15.29 -18.24 1.36
N TYR A 71 15.91 -17.11 1.75
CA TYR A 71 15.59 -16.43 3.00
C TYR A 71 14.15 -15.91 3.01
N CYS A 72 13.74 -15.23 1.95
CA CYS A 72 12.37 -14.75 1.79
C CYS A 72 11.51 -15.80 1.09
N PRO A 73 10.25 -16.00 1.52
CA PRO A 73 9.28 -16.79 0.77
C PRO A 73 9.10 -16.21 -0.63
N ALA A 74 9.04 -17.06 -1.65
CA ALA A 74 8.85 -16.60 -3.05
C ALA A 74 7.50 -15.88 -3.26
N ILE A 75 6.49 -16.21 -2.45
CA ILE A 75 5.15 -15.60 -2.46
C ILE A 75 4.82 -15.18 -1.02
N ASP A 76 4.22 -14.02 -0.87
CA ASP A 76 3.83 -13.47 0.43
C ASP A 76 2.88 -14.42 1.16
N PRO A 77 3.26 -14.99 2.31
CA PRO A 77 2.44 -16.00 2.99
C PRO A 77 1.11 -15.48 3.56
N ILE A 78 0.91 -14.16 3.67
CA ILE A 78 -0.29 -13.60 4.34
C ILE A 78 -1.16 -12.71 3.45
N HIS A 79 -0.70 -12.35 2.25
CA HIS A 79 -1.53 -11.62 1.28
C HIS A 79 -2.53 -12.57 0.62
N ALA A 80 -3.83 -12.33 0.85
CA ALA A 80 -4.92 -13.19 0.40
C ALA A 80 -5.11 -13.16 -1.12
N GLY A 81 -4.78 -12.05 -1.78
CA GLY A 81 -4.84 -11.91 -3.23
C GLY A 81 -5.08 -10.46 -3.63
N VAL A 82 -4.87 -10.13 -4.90
CA VAL A 82 -5.27 -8.83 -5.45
C VAL A 82 -6.78 -8.69 -5.37
N ALA A 83 -7.26 -7.62 -4.75
CA ALA A 83 -8.68 -7.34 -4.61
C ALA A 83 -9.33 -7.00 -5.97
N CYS A 84 -10.64 -7.25 -6.12
CA CYS A 84 -11.46 -6.86 -7.29
C CYS A 84 -12.92 -6.54 -6.91
N GLU A 85 -13.59 -5.63 -7.63
CA GLU A 85 -15.06 -5.47 -7.62
C GLU A 85 -15.64 -6.01 -8.90
N THR A 86 -14.99 -5.62 -10.00
CA THR A 86 -15.40 -5.95 -11.34
C THR A 86 -14.31 -6.74 -12.02
N ASN A 87 -14.72 -7.43 -13.08
CA ASN A 87 -13.79 -8.14 -13.94
C ASN A 87 -12.74 -7.22 -14.58
N GLU A 88 -13.04 -5.93 -14.75
CA GLU A 88 -12.13 -4.97 -15.38
C GLU A 88 -10.91 -4.64 -14.51
N ASP A 89 -10.99 -4.91 -13.21
CA ASP A 89 -9.89 -4.66 -12.26
C ASP A 89 -8.84 -5.79 -12.27
N CYS A 90 -9.17 -6.92 -12.90
CA CYS A 90 -8.29 -8.07 -12.99
C CYS A 90 -7.70 -8.20 -14.38
N VAL A 91 -6.38 -8.42 -14.45
CA VAL A 91 -5.69 -8.73 -15.72
C VAL A 91 -6.32 -9.96 -16.40
N SER A 92 -6.78 -10.93 -15.60
CA SER A 92 -7.51 -12.12 -16.06
C SER A 92 -8.92 -11.86 -16.60
N GLY A 93 -9.51 -10.70 -16.32
CA GLY A 93 -10.93 -10.46 -16.56
C GLY A 93 -11.86 -11.24 -15.63
N SER A 94 -11.36 -11.79 -14.51
CA SER A 94 -12.12 -12.66 -13.61
C SER A 94 -12.02 -12.22 -12.16
N CYS A 95 -13.06 -11.53 -11.72
CA CYS A 95 -13.30 -11.18 -10.34
C CYS A 95 -14.32 -12.14 -9.71
N ASP A 96 -13.95 -12.82 -8.64
CA ASP A 96 -14.87 -13.69 -7.90
C ASP A 96 -14.76 -13.41 -6.40
N GLN A 97 -15.89 -13.01 -5.79
CA GLN A 97 -16.00 -12.74 -4.35
C GLN A 97 -14.91 -11.80 -3.79
N GLY A 98 -14.54 -10.76 -4.53
CA GLY A 98 -13.61 -9.74 -4.06
C GLY A 98 -12.14 -9.96 -4.40
N TYR A 99 -11.77 -11.06 -5.09
CA TYR A 99 -10.37 -11.33 -5.46
C TYR A 99 -10.20 -11.72 -6.93
N CYS A 100 -9.14 -11.21 -7.55
CA CYS A 100 -8.76 -11.56 -8.91
C CYS A 100 -8.33 -13.01 -8.99
N ARG A 101 -9.02 -13.77 -9.84
CA ARG A 101 -8.72 -15.16 -10.14
C ARG A 101 -7.74 -15.29 -11.27
N CYS A 102 -6.99 -16.36 -11.26
CA CYS A 102 -5.99 -16.65 -12.27
C CYS A 102 -5.84 -18.15 -12.48
N THR A 103 -5.23 -18.52 -13.61
CA THR A 103 -4.83 -19.89 -13.96
C THR A 103 -3.33 -19.98 -14.26
N ASN A 104 -2.67 -18.85 -14.49
CA ASN A 104 -1.25 -18.73 -14.78
C ASN A 104 -0.76 -17.30 -14.43
N ASP A 105 0.56 -17.12 -14.35
CA ASP A 105 1.16 -15.85 -13.91
C ASP A 105 0.89 -14.66 -14.86
N ALA A 106 0.61 -14.92 -16.15
CA ALA A 106 0.33 -13.83 -17.11
C ALA A 106 -1.05 -13.19 -16.88
N GLU A 107 -1.90 -13.82 -16.06
CA GLU A 107 -3.22 -13.32 -15.65
C GLU A 107 -3.15 -12.48 -14.36
N CYS A 108 -1.95 -12.19 -13.87
CA CYS A 108 -1.69 -11.36 -12.69
C CYS A 108 -0.86 -10.12 -13.04
N PRO A 109 -0.94 -9.03 -12.24
CA PRO A 109 -0.06 -7.89 -12.41
C PRO A 109 1.42 -8.29 -12.24
N ALA A 110 2.35 -7.53 -12.82
CA ALA A 110 3.75 -7.94 -13.01
C ALA A 110 4.51 -8.35 -11.73
N THR A 111 4.09 -7.88 -10.55
CA THR A 111 4.68 -8.21 -9.24
C THR A 111 3.88 -9.23 -8.44
N TYR A 112 3.01 -9.99 -9.10
CA TYR A 112 2.18 -11.01 -8.51
C TYR A 112 2.29 -12.31 -9.32
N SER A 113 2.17 -13.44 -8.64
CA SER A 113 2.11 -14.77 -9.27
C SER A 113 0.75 -15.40 -9.00
N CYS A 114 0.32 -16.27 -9.91
CA CYS A 114 -0.88 -17.05 -9.70
C CYS A 114 -0.60 -18.19 -8.73
N ALA A 115 -1.30 -18.19 -7.60
CA ALA A 115 -1.05 -19.14 -6.53
C ALA A 115 -2.32 -19.55 -5.80
N GLY A 116 -2.24 -20.71 -5.14
CA GLY A 116 -3.30 -21.20 -4.28
C GLY A 116 -3.74 -20.14 -3.27
N ALA A 117 -5.06 -19.94 -3.21
CA ALA A 117 -5.69 -19.03 -2.27
C ALA A 117 -5.40 -19.45 -0.82
N LEU A 118 -5.27 -18.46 0.06
CA LEU A 118 -5.12 -18.72 1.50
C LEU A 118 -6.41 -19.31 2.06
N GLU A 119 -6.29 -20.10 3.13
CA GLU A 119 -7.47 -20.61 3.84
C GLU A 119 -8.37 -19.45 4.28
N GLY A 120 -9.66 -19.57 3.99
CA GLY A 120 -10.65 -18.53 4.31
C GLY A 120 -10.77 -17.42 3.27
N THR A 121 -9.96 -17.41 2.20
CA THR A 121 -10.17 -16.50 1.06
C THR A 121 -11.50 -16.86 0.39
N PRO A 122 -12.47 -15.92 0.32
CA PRO A 122 -13.75 -16.13 -0.38
C PRO A 122 -13.57 -16.60 -1.83
N GLY A 123 -14.60 -17.21 -2.42
CA GLY A 123 -14.61 -17.66 -3.82
C GLY A 123 -13.85 -18.97 -4.09
N THR A 124 -13.57 -19.26 -5.37
CA THR A 124 -12.91 -20.52 -5.77
C THR A 124 -11.77 -20.31 -6.76
N GLY A 125 -10.76 -21.18 -6.70
CA GLY A 125 -9.60 -21.15 -7.59
C GLY A 125 -8.42 -20.34 -7.06
N ASP A 126 -7.37 -20.28 -7.87
CA ASP A 126 -6.14 -19.57 -7.54
C ASP A 126 -6.32 -18.05 -7.66
N VAL A 127 -5.48 -17.31 -6.96
CA VAL A 127 -5.53 -15.85 -6.83
C VAL A 127 -4.16 -15.24 -7.09
N CYS A 128 -4.14 -13.98 -7.49
CA CYS A 128 -2.89 -13.24 -7.71
C CYS A 128 -2.27 -12.82 -6.38
N ARG A 129 -1.15 -13.43 -5.99
CA ARG A 129 -0.47 -13.16 -4.72
C ARG A 129 0.88 -12.51 -4.93
N ALA A 130 1.26 -11.59 -4.04
CA ALA A 130 2.48 -10.81 -4.19
C ALA A 130 3.71 -11.71 -4.17
N GLN A 131 4.62 -11.49 -5.12
CA GLN A 131 5.84 -12.28 -5.22
C GLN A 131 7.03 -11.54 -4.58
N HIS A 132 7.98 -12.30 -4.03
CA HIS A 132 9.30 -11.80 -3.64
C HIS A 132 10.26 -11.81 -4.83
N ALA A 133 9.86 -11.14 -5.90
CA ALA A 133 10.66 -11.01 -7.11
C ALA A 133 10.41 -9.64 -7.73
N GLY A 134 11.35 -9.21 -8.57
CA GLY A 134 11.27 -7.90 -9.21
C GLY A 134 11.44 -6.71 -8.25
N CYS A 135 11.93 -6.94 -7.03
CA CYS A 135 12.24 -5.86 -6.12
C CYS A 135 13.66 -5.30 -6.32
N HIS A 136 13.82 -4.00 -6.09
CA HIS A 136 15.04 -3.24 -6.38
C HIS A 136 15.63 -2.62 -5.12
N ALA A 137 16.95 -2.45 -5.10
CA ALA A 137 17.64 -1.64 -4.10
C ALA A 137 17.30 -0.14 -4.28
N GLY A 138 17.25 0.61 -3.18
CA GLY A 138 16.99 2.06 -3.20
C GLY A 138 15.57 2.41 -2.77
N ILE A 139 14.95 3.36 -3.46
CA ILE A 139 13.62 3.88 -3.12
C ILE A 139 12.63 3.41 -4.17
N ARG A 140 11.46 2.94 -3.72
CA ARG A 140 10.30 2.69 -4.56
C ARG A 140 9.13 3.54 -4.11
N VAL A 141 8.38 4.03 -5.09
CA VAL A 141 7.20 4.87 -4.89
C VAL A 141 6.02 4.11 -5.49
N PHE A 142 4.97 3.95 -4.70
CA PHE A 142 3.73 3.33 -5.12
C PHE A 142 2.62 4.38 -5.13
N ARG A 143 1.73 4.28 -6.10
CA ARG A 143 0.52 5.09 -6.26
C ARG A 143 -0.67 4.21 -6.60
N ASP A 144 -1.88 4.72 -6.40
CA ASP A 144 -3.07 4.13 -7.02
C ASP A 144 -3.02 4.38 -8.54
N ASN A 145 -3.42 3.39 -9.33
CA ASN A 145 -3.43 3.53 -10.79
C ASN A 145 -4.46 4.54 -11.32
N ARG A 146 -5.43 4.95 -10.48
CA ARG A 146 -6.49 5.90 -10.81
C ARG A 146 -6.43 7.18 -9.96
N ASP A 147 -5.34 7.40 -9.22
CA ASP A 147 -5.14 8.57 -8.33
C ASP A 147 -6.30 8.77 -7.35
N ARG A 148 -6.66 7.69 -6.64
CA ARG A 148 -7.75 7.70 -5.66
C ARG A 148 -7.28 7.68 -4.21
N TRP A 149 -5.99 7.52 -3.95
CA TRP A 149 -5.50 7.57 -2.57
C TRP A 149 -5.77 8.94 -1.99
N ALA A 150 -6.35 8.96 -0.79
CA ALA A 150 -6.73 10.20 -0.13
C ALA A 150 -5.56 11.19 -0.11
N SER A 151 -5.88 12.49 -0.17
CA SER A 151 -4.87 13.53 -0.14
C SER A 151 -4.04 13.46 1.14
N SER A 152 -2.73 13.63 0.99
CA SER A 152 -1.80 13.80 2.10
C SER A 152 -1.03 15.10 1.95
N ARG A 153 -0.18 15.46 2.92
CA ARG A 153 0.68 16.63 2.78
C ARG A 153 1.85 16.31 1.86
N THR A 154 2.35 17.33 1.18
CA THR A 154 3.50 17.21 0.28
C THR A 154 4.84 17.04 1.00
N ILE A 155 4.84 17.09 2.33
CA ILE A 155 6.06 17.15 3.14
C ILE A 155 6.08 16.14 4.30
N TRP A 156 7.20 15.43 4.39
CA TRP A 156 7.61 14.62 5.54
C TRP A 156 9.10 14.86 5.80
N ASN A 157 9.42 15.83 6.66
CA ASN A 157 10.80 16.37 6.75
C ASN A 157 11.71 15.68 7.79
N GLN A 158 11.19 14.79 8.63
CA GLN A 158 11.97 14.15 9.70
C GLN A 158 11.38 12.79 10.14
N HIS A 159 12.20 11.95 10.78
CA HIS A 159 11.79 10.63 11.26
C HIS A 159 10.61 10.71 12.25
N ALA A 160 10.76 11.54 13.29
CA ALA A 160 9.69 11.85 14.22
C ALA A 160 8.77 12.97 13.70
N TYR A 161 8.22 12.80 12.50
CA TYR A 161 7.33 13.79 11.89
C TYR A 161 6.09 14.03 12.75
N HIS A 162 5.67 15.29 12.79
CA HIS A 162 4.41 15.70 13.36
C HIS A 162 3.90 16.93 12.61
N VAL A 163 2.61 16.92 12.26
CA VAL A 163 1.97 17.94 11.40
C VAL A 163 2.18 19.38 11.87
N THR A 164 2.33 19.60 13.17
CA THR A 164 2.49 20.94 13.76
C THR A 164 3.90 21.52 13.71
N ASN A 165 4.90 20.74 13.28
CA ASN A 165 6.30 21.15 13.36
C ASN A 165 6.79 21.84 12.07
N VAL A 166 6.07 21.64 10.96
CA VAL A 166 6.47 22.09 9.63
C VAL A 166 5.24 22.50 8.80
N GLU A 167 5.33 23.63 8.11
CA GLU A 167 4.34 24.13 7.16
C GLU A 167 4.51 23.47 5.78
N ASP A 168 3.52 23.61 4.89
CA ASP A 168 3.57 23.00 3.54
C ASP A 168 4.70 23.58 2.67
N ASP A 169 5.16 24.80 2.97
CA ASP A 169 6.30 25.44 2.32
C ASP A 169 7.67 25.06 2.92
N GLY A 170 7.68 24.16 3.92
CA GLY A 170 8.89 23.70 4.60
C GLY A 170 9.37 24.60 5.75
N THR A 171 8.65 25.68 6.06
CA THR A 171 8.98 26.53 7.21
C THR A 171 8.79 25.78 8.53
N ILE A 172 9.80 25.82 9.41
CA ILE A 172 9.73 25.23 10.75
C ILE A 172 9.03 26.20 11.70
N VAL A 173 8.01 25.70 12.40
CA VAL A 173 7.23 26.51 13.34
C VAL A 173 8.04 26.72 14.62
N GLY A 174 8.56 27.93 14.82
CA GLY A 174 9.44 28.29 15.95
C GLY A 174 8.76 28.38 17.32
N SER A 175 7.43 28.33 17.36
CA SER A 175 6.63 28.28 18.59
C SER A 175 5.30 27.58 18.30
N ILE A 176 5.08 26.41 18.88
CA ILE A 176 3.75 25.79 18.92
C ILE A 176 2.91 26.65 19.85
N GLU A 177 2.25 27.68 19.31
CA GLU A 177 1.13 28.33 19.99
C GLU A 177 0.12 27.23 20.26
N ARG A 178 -0.08 26.91 21.55
CA ARG A 178 -1.05 25.91 22.01
C ARG A 178 -2.44 26.49 21.82
N GLY A 179 -2.91 26.50 20.57
CA GLY A 179 -4.15 27.15 20.15
C GLY A 179 -5.15 26.13 19.60
N ASP A 180 -6.22 25.93 20.37
CA ASP A 180 -7.39 25.11 20.07
C ASP A 180 -7.88 25.24 18.62
N ARG A 181 -7.77 24.16 17.83
CA ARG A 181 -8.59 23.96 16.62
C ARG A 181 -8.99 22.50 16.49
N GLU A 182 -10.11 22.17 17.13
CA GLU A 182 -11.01 21.16 16.58
C GLU A 182 -11.52 21.64 15.21
N SER A 183 -11.37 20.81 14.18
CA SER A 183 -12.04 21.01 12.90
C SER A 183 -12.73 19.72 12.48
N VAL A 184 -13.95 19.55 12.98
CA VAL A 184 -15.00 18.77 12.32
C VAL A 184 -15.57 19.62 11.18
N ARG A 185 -15.56 19.13 9.94
CA ARG A 185 -16.60 19.42 8.95
C ARG A 185 -16.92 18.22 8.05
N ARG A 186 -18.23 17.98 7.97
CA ARG A 186 -19.01 16.92 7.32
C ARG A 186 -18.81 16.78 5.80
N GLY A 187 -18.72 15.53 5.34
CA GLY A 187 -19.78 14.81 4.60
C GLY A 187 -19.72 14.82 3.07
N VAL A 188 -19.62 13.63 2.47
CA VAL A 188 -20.45 13.11 1.36
C VAL A 188 -20.22 11.59 1.20
N ASP A 189 -21.24 10.91 0.67
CA ASP A 189 -21.46 9.46 0.60
C ASP A 189 -20.47 8.64 -0.27
N ALA A 190 -20.28 7.39 0.17
CA ALA A 190 -20.05 6.12 -0.53
C ALA A 190 -19.39 6.11 -1.93
N LEU A 191 -18.27 5.37 -2.04
CA LEU A 191 -18.17 4.25 -2.99
C LEU A 191 -17.04 3.28 -2.59
N GLU A 192 -17.28 2.02 -2.90
CA GLU A 192 -16.48 0.84 -2.56
C GLU A 192 -15.23 0.71 -3.50
N VAL A 193 -14.21 0.01 -2.96
CA VAL A 193 -13.08 -0.79 -3.51
C VAL A 193 -12.24 -0.35 -4.77
N LEU A 194 -10.89 -0.38 -4.66
CA LEU A 194 -9.99 -1.37 -5.34
C LEU A 194 -8.53 -0.99 -5.51
N MET A 195 -7.62 -1.64 -4.78
CA MET A 195 -6.18 -1.44 -4.93
C MET A 195 -5.59 -2.35 -6.03
N THR A 196 -5.02 -1.77 -7.08
CA THR A 196 -4.12 -2.46 -8.02
C THR A 196 -2.91 -1.57 -8.32
N PRO A 197 -1.67 -1.99 -7.99
CA PRO A 197 -0.49 -1.16 -8.22
C PRO A 197 0.21 -1.42 -9.56
N GLU A 198 0.70 -0.33 -10.16
CA GLU A 198 1.76 -0.35 -11.18
C GLU A 198 3.08 0.16 -10.58
N VAL A 199 4.20 -0.37 -11.08
CA VAL A 199 5.56 0.03 -10.72
C VAL A 199 6.09 0.97 -11.80
N ILE A 200 6.47 2.20 -11.43
CA ILE A 200 7.19 3.16 -12.30
C ILE A 200 8.70 3.03 -12.05
#